data_AF-A0A6M1U4H5-F1
#
_entry.id   AF-A0A6M1U4H5-F1
#
_cell.length_a   1.000
_cell.length_b   1.000
_cell.length_c   1.000
_cell.angle_alpha   90.00
_cell.angle_beta   90.00
_cell.angle_gamma   90.00
#
_symmetry.space_group_name_H-M   'P 1'
#
loop_
_entity.id
_entity.type
_entity.pdbx_description
1 polymer ?
#
loop_
_entity_poly.entity_id
_entity_poly.type
_entity_poly.pdbx_seq_one_letter_code
_entity_poly.pdbx_strand_id
1 'polypeptide(L)' 'MKTYTARGQLRMVGKVWEIRATLRHMSKKNETLQEWLLRRDRATRR' A
#
# COMPACT_ATOMS: atom_id res chain seq x y z
N MET A 1 -5.13 4.98 -10.58
CA MET A 1 -5.37 4.65 -9.16
C MET A 1 -4.56 5.57 -8.24
N LYS A 2 -5.19 6.13 -7.18
CA LYS A 2 -4.57 6.96 -6.14
C LYS A 2 -4.45 6.15 -4.84
N THR A 3 -3.31 6.28 -4.16
CA THR A 3 -3.04 5.61 -2.89
C THR A 3 -2.79 6.65 -1.81
N TYR A 4 -3.60 6.61 -0.77
CA TYR A 4 -3.46 7.44 0.42
C TYR A 4 -3.00 6.57 1.58
N THR A 5 -2.04 7.08 2.33
CA THR A 5 -1.52 6.43 3.53
C THR A 5 -1.62 7.40 4.68
N ALA A 6 -2.35 7.04 5.74
CA ALA A 6 -2.52 7.86 6.93
C ALA A 6 -2.48 6.96 8.18
N ARG A 7 -1.64 7.31 9.16
CA ARG A 7 -1.56 6.69 10.51
C ARG A 7 -1.81 5.16 10.53
N GLY A 8 -1.04 4.41 9.75
CA GLY A 8 -1.14 2.94 9.75
C GLY A 8 -2.31 2.37 8.93
N GLN A 9 -2.97 3.18 8.11
CA GLN A 9 -4.04 2.76 7.20
C GLN A 9 -3.65 2.99 5.74
N LEU A 10 -4.09 2.07 4.88
CA LEU A 10 -3.95 2.13 3.42
C LEU A 10 -5.34 2.34 2.81
N ARG A 11 -5.50 3.42 2.03
CA ARG A 11 -6.71 3.69 1.26
C ARG A 11 -6.37 3.78 -0.23
N MET A 12 -6.99 2.94 -1.05
CA MET A 12 -6.79 2.90 -2.50
C MET A 12 -8.06 3.35 -3.20
N VAL A 13 -7.95 4.30 -4.14
CA VAL A 13 -9.08 4.87 -4.88
C VAL A 13 -8.78 4.76 -6.38
N GLY A 14 -9.61 4.03 -7.13
CA GLY A 14 -9.40 3.78 -8.54
C GLY A 14 -10.38 2.76 -9.10
N LYS A 15 -10.14 2.27 -10.33
CA LYS A 15 -10.98 1.22 -10.92
C LYS A 15 -10.77 -0.08 -10.14
N VAL A 16 -11.84 -0.85 -9.96
CA VAL A 16 -11.81 -2.10 -9.16
C VAL A 16 -10.70 -3.05 -9.61
N TRP A 17 -10.51 -3.21 -10.93
CA TRP A 17 -9.47 -4.09 -11.47
C TRP A 17 -8.05 -3.61 -11.16
N GLU A 18 -7.80 -2.29 -11.14
CA GLU A 18 -6.48 -1.72 -10.81
C GLU A 18 -6.13 -2.00 -9.34
N ILE A 19 -7.13 -1.86 -8.45
CA ILE A 19 -6.98 -2.13 -7.02
C ILE A 19 -6.65 -3.61 -6.81
N ARG A 20 -7.41 -4.52 -7.45
CA ARG A 20 -7.17 -5.97 -7.36
C ARG A 20 -5.79 -6.36 -7.87
N ALA A 21 -5.36 -5.82 -9.02
CA ALA A 21 -4.04 -6.09 -9.58
C ALA A 21 -2.92 -5.63 -8.64
N THR A 22 -3.08 -4.45 -8.04
CA THR A 22 -2.09 -3.91 -7.11
C THR A 22 -2.01 -4.73 -5.82
N LEU A 23 -3.15 -5.07 -5.20
CA LEU A 23 -3.17 -5.92 -4.01
C LEU A 23 -2.55 -7.30 -4.27
N ARG A 24 -2.83 -7.91 -5.44
CA ARG A 24 -2.17 -9.16 -5.84
C ARG A 24 -0.66 -9.00 -5.99
N HIS A 25 -0.20 -7.90 -6.58
CA HIS A 25 1.23 -7.62 -6.68
C HIS A 25 1.88 -7.44 -5.31
N MET A 26 1.23 -6.72 -4.39
CA MET A 26 1.70 -6.53 -3.02
C MET A 26 1.78 -7.85 -2.26
N SER A 27 0.79 -8.74 -2.43
CA SER A 27 0.77 -10.07 -1.81
C SER A 27 1.90 -11.00 -2.24
N LYS A 28 2.60 -10.71 -3.36
CA LYS A 28 3.77 -11.50 -3.75
C LYS A 28 4.99 -11.26 -2.85
N LYS A 29 4.99 -10.14 -2.12
CA LYS A 29 6.02 -9.84 -1.14
C LYS A 29 5.61 -10.47 0.18
N ASN A 30 6.56 -11.13 0.84
CA ASN A 30 6.36 -11.68 2.18
C ASN A 30 6.50 -10.56 3.23
N GLU A 31 5.73 -9.47 3.05
CA GLU A 31 5.66 -8.34 3.98
C GLU A 31 4.21 -8.15 4.41
N THR A 32 4.00 -7.98 5.71
CA THR A 32 2.68 -7.64 6.26
C THR A 32 2.31 -6.21 5.86
N LEU A 33 1.02 -5.88 5.92
CA LEU A 33 0.54 -4.52 5.65
C LEU A 33 1.22 -3.49 6.57
N GLN A 34 1.42 -3.84 7.84
CA GLN A 34 2.07 -2.97 8.82
C GLN A 34 3.54 -2.72 8.48
N GLU A 35 4.28 -3.76 8.12
CA GLU A 35 5.67 -3.64 7.67
C GLU A 35 5.78 -2.79 6.40
N TRP A 36 4.89 -2.99 5.44
CA TRP A 36 4.82 -2.17 4.23
C TRP A 36 4.58 -0.70 4.55
N LEU A 37 3.64 -0.41 5.46
CA LEU A 37 3.31 0.95 5.89
C LEU A 37 4.48 1.61 6.63
N LEU A 38 5.14 0.89 7.54
CA LEU A 38 6.33 1.37 8.27
C LEU A 38 7.48 1.68 7.30
N ARG A 39 7.74 0.80 6.33
CA ARG A 39 8.75 1.00 5.30
C ARG A 39 8.48 2.25 4.47
N ARG A 40 7.21 2.49 4.12
CA ARG A 40 6.80 3.65 3.32
C ARG A 40 6.84 4.96 4.11
N ASP A 41 6.45 4.95 5.38
CA ASP A 41 6.56 6.10 6.27
C ASP A 41 8.04 6.51 6.46
N ARG A 42 8.95 5.55 6.68
CA ARG A 42 10.40 5.81 6.72
C ARG A 42 10.93 6.42 5.41
N ALA A 43 10.46 5.96 4.27
CA ALA A 43 10.87 6.49 2.96
C ALA A 43 10.36 7.92 2.70
N THR A 44 9.27 8.34 3.33
CA THR A 44 8.65 9.66 3.14
C THR A 44 9.27 10.73 4.07
N ARG A 45 9.96 10.32 5.13
CA ARG A 45 10.64 11.21 6.10
C ARG A 45 12.11 11.51 5.76
N ARG A 46 12.59 11.06 4.60
CA ARG A 46 13.90 11.44 4.04
C ARG A 46 13.70 12.52 2.99
#